data_AF-A0A642VBZ6-F1
#
_entry.id   AF-A0A642VBZ6-F1
#
_cell.length_a   1.000
_cell.length_b   1.000
_cell.length_c   1.000
_cell.angle_alpha   90.00
_cell.angle_beta   90.00
_cell.angle_gamma   90.00
#
_symmetry.space_group_name_H-M   'P 1'
#
loop_
_entity.id
_entity.type
_entity.pdbx_description
1 polymer ?
#
loop_
_entity_poly.entity_id
_entity_poly.type
_entity_poly.pdbx_seq_one_letter_code
_entity_poly.pdbx_strand_id
1 'polypeptide(L)'
;MGNGIDISERQFLQSHTPYKSLVGKYNRVLVVGGDEDKCRYVAQSYGFKDVVMPVDILRQVGSKIWPFNRYNQEELEKWGRTDLDINKPFDAVLVFCDPRDMGTDTQIVLDLLLSQNGQLGTRRANHEFSSKPAIPVHFSNNDLLWANNYSLPRFGQGAFRTMVQALYKESTKYELDCHIIGKPFHYTYQYADNLLKNWTKNGKDDLTVYMVGDNPASDIMGANNYGWKSMLVRTGVYRDEDRPNIVATPDYFFDNVLDAVNYAIDHNKSYII
;
A
#
# COMPACT_ATOMS: atom_id res chain seq x y z
N MET A 1 -7.33 10.37 28.32
CA MET A 1 -7.89 11.62 27.75
C MET A 1 -6.91 12.08 26.70
N GLY A 2 -7.09 11.66 25.45
CA GLY A 2 -6.22 12.07 24.34
C GLY A 2 -6.65 13.45 23.88
N ASN A 3 -5.71 14.37 23.69
CA ASN A 3 -5.96 15.67 23.08
C ASN A 3 -6.41 15.44 21.63
N GLY A 4 -7.72 15.26 21.43
CA GLY A 4 -8.30 14.88 20.15
C GLY A 4 -8.33 16.07 19.20
N ILE A 5 -7.37 16.10 18.28
CA ILE A 5 -7.41 16.98 17.10
C ILE A 5 -8.46 16.41 16.16
N ASP A 6 -9.41 17.24 15.71
CA ASP A 6 -10.38 16.85 14.69
C ASP A 6 -9.68 16.83 13.32
N ILE A 7 -9.53 15.64 12.75
CA ILE A 7 -8.90 15.41 11.44
C ILE A 7 -9.99 14.91 10.49
N SER A 8 -10.29 15.71 9.46
CA SER A 8 -11.25 15.32 8.43
C SER A 8 -10.71 14.22 7.54
N GLU A 9 -11.57 13.32 7.04
CA GLU A 9 -11.21 12.36 5.97
C GLU A 9 -10.62 13.04 4.73
N ARG A 10 -10.96 14.32 4.49
CA ARG A 10 -10.40 15.12 3.37
C ARG A 10 -8.91 15.46 3.56
N GLN A 11 -8.40 15.31 4.78
CA GLN A 11 -7.00 15.54 5.14
C GLN A 11 -6.20 14.23 5.18
N PHE A 12 -6.85 13.08 4.90
CA PHE A 12 -6.25 11.78 5.09
C PHE A 12 -6.07 11.05 3.75
N LEU A 13 -4.82 10.72 3.43
CA LEU A 13 -4.44 9.94 2.27
C LEU A 13 -3.72 8.67 2.74
N GLN A 14 -4.32 7.51 2.47
CA GLN A 14 -3.69 6.21 2.71
C GLN A 14 -3.12 5.65 1.40
N SER A 15 -2.23 4.67 1.52
CA SER A 15 -1.60 3.95 0.41
C SER A 15 -2.60 3.55 -0.68
N HIS A 16 -3.73 2.99 -0.27
CA HIS A 16 -4.77 2.44 -1.14
C HIS A 16 -5.82 3.47 -1.59
N THR A 17 -5.84 4.70 -1.06
CA THR A 17 -6.85 5.71 -1.43
C THR A 17 -6.91 5.98 -2.94
N PRO A 18 -5.79 6.01 -3.69
CA PRO A 18 -5.87 6.19 -5.14
C PRO A 18 -6.56 5.04 -5.89
N TYR A 19 -6.81 3.87 -5.28
CA TYR A 19 -7.60 2.81 -5.91
C TYR A 19 -9.07 3.19 -6.15
N LYS A 20 -9.56 4.30 -5.58
CA LYS A 20 -10.85 4.89 -5.97
C LYS A 20 -10.93 5.13 -7.48
N SER A 21 -9.82 5.43 -8.16
CA SER A 21 -9.79 5.62 -9.62
C SER A 21 -9.89 4.32 -10.42
N LEU A 22 -9.81 3.15 -9.78
CA LEU A 22 -9.94 1.83 -10.40
C LEU A 22 -11.36 1.26 -10.29
N VAL A 23 -12.25 1.95 -9.58
CA VAL A 23 -13.66 1.54 -9.43
C VAL A 23 -14.34 1.53 -10.81
N GLY A 24 -15.07 0.46 -11.10
CA GLY A 24 -15.69 0.24 -12.41
C GLY A 24 -14.76 -0.33 -13.48
N LYS A 25 -13.44 -0.35 -13.27
CA LYS A 25 -12.48 -1.01 -14.18
C LYS A 25 -12.48 -2.53 -14.03
N TYR A 26 -12.70 -3.02 -12.81
CA TYR A 26 -12.69 -4.43 -12.44
C TYR A 26 -14.02 -4.79 -11.77
N ASN A 27 -14.61 -5.93 -12.13
CA ASN A 27 -15.87 -6.39 -11.54
C ASN A 27 -15.61 -7.15 -10.25
N ARG A 28 -14.75 -8.18 -10.29
CA ARG A 28 -14.30 -8.97 -9.13
C ARG A 28 -12.83 -8.72 -8.85
N VAL A 29 -12.53 -8.33 -7.61
CA VAL A 29 -11.16 -8.06 -7.16
C VAL A 29 -10.80 -8.92 -5.95
N LEU A 30 -9.58 -9.45 -5.94
CA LEU A 30 -8.97 -9.96 -4.72
C LEU A 30 -8.36 -8.78 -3.97
N VAL A 31 -8.86 -8.48 -2.77
CA VAL A 31 -8.29 -7.47 -1.88
C VAL A 31 -7.41 -8.14 -0.85
N VAL A 32 -6.14 -7.77 -0.82
CA VAL A 32 -5.12 -8.37 0.06
C VAL A 32 -4.70 -7.38 1.13
N GLY A 33 -4.49 -7.91 2.33
CA GLY A 33 -4.07 -7.17 3.49
C GLY A 33 -5.22 -6.76 4.39
N GLY A 34 -4.85 -6.20 5.53
CA GLY A 34 -5.79 -5.67 6.51
C GLY A 34 -5.82 -6.55 7.73
N ASP A 35 -6.24 -5.96 8.83
CA ASP A 35 -6.67 -6.74 9.97
C ASP A 35 -8.13 -7.16 9.75
N GLU A 36 -8.44 -8.42 10.02
CA GLU A 36 -9.79 -8.98 9.85
C GLU A 36 -10.32 -8.80 8.40
N ASP A 37 -11.56 -8.33 8.23
CA ASP A 37 -12.22 -7.99 6.97
C ASP A 37 -12.26 -6.48 6.70
N LYS A 38 -11.49 -5.66 7.44
CA LYS A 38 -11.52 -4.18 7.35
C LYS A 38 -11.24 -3.68 5.94
N CYS A 39 -10.28 -4.26 5.24
CA CYS A 39 -9.94 -3.87 3.87
C CYS A 39 -11.08 -4.16 2.87
N ARG A 40 -11.93 -5.18 3.13
CA ARG A 40 -13.14 -5.42 2.34
C ARG A 40 -14.08 -4.23 2.42
N TYR A 41 -14.38 -3.75 3.64
CA TYR A 41 -15.27 -2.61 3.83
C TYR A 41 -14.71 -1.32 3.22
N VAL A 42 -13.40 -1.10 3.30
CA VAL A 42 -12.76 0.04 2.64
C VAL A 42 -12.89 -0.07 1.12
N ALA A 43 -12.65 -1.23 0.51
CA ALA A 43 -12.83 -1.41 -0.92
C ALA A 43 -14.30 -1.23 -1.35
N GLN A 44 -15.24 -1.75 -0.57
CA GLN A 44 -16.67 -1.57 -0.82
C GLN A 44 -17.10 -0.10 -0.68
N SER A 45 -16.58 0.64 0.31
CA SER A 45 -16.86 2.06 0.48
C SER A 45 -16.28 2.93 -0.65
N TYR A 46 -15.24 2.45 -1.33
CA TYR A 46 -14.74 3.09 -2.56
C TYR A 46 -15.67 2.83 -3.75
N GLY A 47 -16.44 1.73 -3.74
CA GLY A 47 -17.41 1.37 -4.77
C GLY A 47 -17.10 0.07 -5.52
N PHE A 48 -16.11 -0.72 -5.08
CA PHE A 48 -15.90 -2.06 -5.64
C PHE A 48 -17.07 -2.98 -5.27
N LYS A 49 -17.63 -3.67 -6.27
CA LYS A 49 -18.88 -4.43 -6.11
C LYS A 49 -18.64 -5.84 -5.57
N ASP A 50 -17.73 -6.59 -6.19
CA ASP A 50 -17.42 -7.96 -5.80
C ASP A 50 -16.01 -8.04 -5.24
N VAL A 51 -15.93 -7.84 -3.92
CA VAL A 51 -14.67 -7.83 -3.17
C VAL A 51 -14.51 -9.17 -2.45
N VAL A 52 -13.47 -9.89 -2.83
CA VAL A 52 -13.09 -11.16 -2.23
C VAL A 52 -11.76 -10.97 -1.50
N MET A 53 -11.63 -11.56 -0.31
CA MET A 53 -10.40 -11.59 0.45
C MET A 53 -9.80 -13.00 0.50
N PRO A 54 -8.48 -13.15 0.74
CA PRO A 54 -7.83 -14.46 0.90
C PRO A 54 -8.54 -15.39 1.89
N VAL A 55 -9.07 -14.85 3.00
CA VAL A 55 -9.83 -15.60 4.02
C VAL A 55 -11.13 -16.21 3.46
N ASP A 56 -11.76 -15.61 2.44
CA ASP A 56 -12.95 -16.17 1.78
C ASP A 56 -12.61 -17.46 1.03
N ILE A 57 -11.51 -17.41 0.29
CA ILE A 57 -11.03 -18.55 -0.49
C ILE A 57 -10.62 -19.66 0.46
N LEU A 58 -9.91 -19.31 1.54
CA LEU A 58 -9.51 -20.27 2.56
C LEU A 58 -10.71 -20.92 3.26
N ARG A 59 -11.76 -20.15 3.58
CA ARG A 59 -13.01 -20.69 4.15
C ARG A 59 -13.67 -21.71 3.19
N GLN A 60 -13.68 -21.42 1.90
CA GLN A 60 -14.40 -22.23 0.91
C GLN A 60 -13.62 -23.46 0.43
N VAL A 61 -12.31 -23.32 0.22
CA VAL A 61 -11.42 -24.37 -0.33
C VAL A 61 -10.73 -25.16 0.78
N GLY A 62 -10.63 -24.57 1.98
CA GLY A 62 -9.93 -25.13 3.12
C GLY A 62 -8.41 -25.02 3.00
N SER A 63 -7.70 -25.57 3.99
CA SER A 63 -6.24 -25.53 4.10
C SER A 63 -5.48 -26.22 2.95
N LYS A 64 -6.16 -26.83 1.97
CA LYS A 64 -5.51 -27.41 0.79
C LYS A 64 -4.82 -26.36 -0.07
N ILE A 65 -5.33 -25.13 -0.09
CA ILE A 65 -4.70 -24.04 -0.85
C ILE A 65 -3.38 -23.60 -0.24
N TRP A 66 -3.31 -23.54 1.10
CA TRP A 66 -2.09 -23.30 1.85
C TRP A 66 -2.14 -24.04 3.19
N PRO A 67 -1.42 -25.16 3.35
CA PRO A 67 -1.57 -26.04 4.52
C PRO A 67 -0.94 -25.47 5.79
N PHE A 68 -0.13 -24.42 5.68
CA PHE A 68 0.57 -23.80 6.81
C PHE A 68 -0.17 -22.59 7.38
N ASN A 69 -1.39 -22.31 6.89
CA ASN A 69 -2.21 -21.23 7.40
C ASN A 69 -2.51 -21.42 8.89
N ARG A 70 -2.69 -20.32 9.62
CA ARG A 70 -2.97 -20.33 11.06
C ARG A 70 -4.36 -19.82 11.44
N TYR A 71 -5.25 -19.65 10.47
CA TYR A 71 -6.63 -19.27 10.74
C TYR A 71 -7.34 -20.37 11.53
N ASN A 72 -7.96 -19.99 12.63
CA ASN A 72 -8.85 -20.90 13.36
C ASN A 72 -10.27 -20.88 12.76
N GLN A 73 -11.11 -21.82 13.17
CA GLN A 73 -12.46 -21.96 12.63
C GLN A 73 -13.34 -20.73 12.89
N GLU A 74 -13.24 -20.12 14.07
CA GLU A 74 -14.00 -18.91 14.43
C GLU A 74 -13.61 -17.73 13.53
N GLU A 75 -12.32 -17.55 13.26
CA GLU A 75 -11.81 -16.50 12.36
C GLU A 75 -12.30 -16.70 10.92
N LEU A 76 -12.26 -17.93 10.41
CA LEU A 76 -12.81 -18.27 9.09
C LEU A 76 -14.32 -17.99 9.03
N GLU A 77 -15.05 -18.35 10.08
CA GLU A 77 -16.49 -18.14 10.17
C GLU A 77 -16.87 -16.66 10.27
N LYS A 78 -16.06 -15.87 10.99
CA LYS A 78 -16.28 -14.45 11.25
C LYS A 78 -15.91 -13.56 10.07
N TRP A 79 -14.80 -13.83 9.38
CA TRP A 79 -14.25 -12.92 8.36
C TRP A 79 -14.37 -13.44 6.91
N GLY A 80 -14.44 -14.75 6.74
CA GLY A 80 -14.67 -15.36 5.42
C GLY A 80 -16.15 -15.31 5.04
N ARG A 81 -16.47 -15.24 3.75
CA ARG A 81 -17.85 -15.27 3.25
C ARG A 81 -18.30 -16.69 2.90
N THR A 82 -19.60 -16.98 3.03
CA THR A 82 -20.20 -18.29 2.68
C THR A 82 -20.77 -18.34 1.26
N ASP A 83 -21.02 -17.18 0.65
CA ASP A 83 -21.68 -17.01 -0.63
C ASP A 83 -20.69 -16.82 -1.80
N LEU A 84 -19.42 -17.22 -1.61
CA LEU A 84 -18.41 -17.09 -2.65
C LEU A 84 -18.65 -18.10 -3.78
N ASP A 85 -19.02 -17.61 -4.96
CA ASP A 85 -18.91 -18.39 -6.20
C ASP A 85 -17.42 -18.54 -6.56
N ILE A 86 -16.82 -19.67 -6.21
CA ILE A 86 -15.40 -19.97 -6.47
C ILE A 86 -15.08 -20.12 -7.96
N ASN A 87 -16.10 -20.36 -8.80
CA ASN A 87 -15.92 -20.58 -10.22
C ASN A 87 -15.93 -19.27 -11.01
N LYS A 88 -16.37 -18.14 -10.44
CA LYS A 88 -16.31 -16.86 -11.13
C LYS A 88 -14.87 -16.28 -11.13
N PRO A 89 -14.28 -15.98 -12.30
CA PRO A 89 -12.92 -15.44 -12.41
C PRO A 89 -12.72 -14.10 -11.71
N PHE A 90 -11.48 -13.85 -11.30
CA PHE A 90 -11.02 -12.58 -10.77
C PHE A 90 -10.52 -11.68 -11.90
N ASP A 91 -10.72 -10.37 -11.78
CA ASP A 91 -10.26 -9.40 -12.78
C ASP A 91 -8.94 -8.71 -12.38
N ALA A 92 -8.67 -8.60 -11.08
CA ALA A 92 -7.44 -7.99 -10.56
C ALA A 92 -7.13 -8.40 -9.12
N VAL A 93 -5.86 -8.27 -8.73
CA VAL A 93 -5.40 -8.28 -7.34
C VAL A 93 -5.08 -6.85 -6.91
N LEU A 94 -5.65 -6.41 -5.79
CA LEU A 94 -5.41 -5.11 -5.18
C LEU A 94 -4.86 -5.30 -3.77
N VAL A 95 -3.58 -5.03 -3.57
CA VAL A 95 -2.93 -5.10 -2.26
C VAL A 95 -3.12 -3.75 -1.56
N PHE A 96 -3.97 -3.70 -0.53
CA PHE A 96 -4.36 -2.48 0.18
C PHE A 96 -3.37 -2.12 1.29
N CYS A 97 -2.96 -3.11 2.07
CA CYS A 97 -1.92 -2.94 3.09
C CYS A 97 -1.21 -4.28 3.31
N ASP A 98 -0.38 -4.36 4.34
CA ASP A 98 0.39 -5.55 4.66
C ASP A 98 -0.51 -6.78 4.92
N PRO A 99 -0.16 -7.95 4.35
CA PRO A 99 -0.80 -9.22 4.64
C PRO A 99 -0.53 -9.68 6.07
N ARG A 100 -1.44 -10.48 6.63
CA ARG A 100 -1.33 -10.99 8.02
C ARG A 100 -0.88 -12.44 8.06
N ASP A 101 -1.38 -13.28 7.16
CA ASP A 101 -0.82 -14.60 6.89
C ASP A 101 -0.13 -14.54 5.52
N MET A 102 1.13 -14.07 5.54
CA MET A 102 1.89 -13.86 4.30
C MET A 102 2.02 -15.13 3.46
N GLY A 103 1.96 -16.32 4.06
CA GLY A 103 2.01 -17.58 3.32
C GLY A 103 0.74 -17.79 2.49
N THR A 104 -0.43 -17.74 3.14
CA THR A 104 -1.73 -17.83 2.46
C THR A 104 -1.88 -16.74 1.41
N ASP A 105 -1.59 -15.50 1.78
CA ASP A 105 -1.77 -14.34 0.90
C ASP A 105 -0.87 -14.42 -0.33
N THR A 106 0.39 -14.84 -0.17
CA THR A 106 1.33 -15.03 -1.29
C THR A 106 0.89 -16.14 -2.22
N GLN A 107 0.51 -17.30 -1.68
CA GLN A 107 0.10 -18.45 -2.47
C GLN A 107 -1.11 -18.10 -3.34
N ILE A 108 -2.16 -17.51 -2.73
CA ILE A 108 -3.39 -17.13 -3.44
C ILE A 108 -3.11 -16.08 -4.52
N VAL A 109 -2.27 -15.07 -4.22
CA VAL A 109 -1.88 -14.07 -5.21
C VAL A 109 -1.19 -14.75 -6.40
N LEU A 110 -0.17 -15.58 -6.16
CA LEU A 110 0.55 -16.28 -7.23
C LEU A 110 -0.36 -17.21 -8.05
N ASP A 111 -1.27 -17.93 -7.40
CA ASP A 111 -2.26 -18.80 -8.08
C ASP A 111 -3.09 -17.97 -9.08
N LEU A 112 -3.54 -16.78 -8.69
CA LEU A 112 -4.29 -15.91 -9.59
C LEU A 112 -3.41 -15.31 -10.69
N LEU A 113 -2.18 -14.89 -10.40
CA LEU A 113 -1.26 -14.35 -11.41
C LEU A 113 -0.85 -15.39 -12.46
N LEU A 114 -0.87 -16.67 -12.11
CA LEU A 114 -0.51 -17.79 -12.98
C LEU A 114 -1.74 -18.58 -13.49
N SER A 115 -2.95 -18.16 -13.15
CA SER A 115 -4.19 -18.81 -13.55
C SER A 115 -4.49 -18.71 -15.05
N GLN A 116 -5.49 -19.46 -15.52
CA GLN A 116 -6.13 -19.21 -16.80
C GLN A 116 -7.15 -18.07 -16.63
N ASN A 117 -6.76 -16.85 -17.02
CA ASN A 117 -7.64 -15.66 -17.02
C ASN A 117 -8.36 -15.38 -15.69
N GLY A 118 -7.67 -15.50 -14.56
CA GLY A 118 -8.22 -15.21 -13.23
C GLY A 118 -9.07 -16.33 -12.62
N GLN A 119 -9.17 -17.48 -13.28
CA GLN A 119 -9.92 -18.62 -12.76
C GLN A 119 -9.14 -19.34 -11.65
N LEU A 120 -9.64 -19.32 -10.42
CA LEU A 120 -9.02 -20.03 -9.30
C LEU A 120 -8.96 -21.55 -9.57
N GLY A 121 -7.87 -22.19 -9.15
CA GLY A 121 -7.67 -23.64 -9.33
C GLY A 121 -7.19 -24.05 -10.72
N THR A 122 -6.91 -23.08 -11.60
CA THR A 122 -6.32 -23.31 -12.92
C THR A 122 -4.91 -22.76 -12.98
N ARG A 123 -4.15 -23.18 -14.00
CA ARG A 123 -2.80 -22.69 -14.26
C ARG A 123 -2.58 -22.61 -15.76
N ARG A 124 -2.15 -21.45 -16.26
CA ARG A 124 -1.77 -21.28 -17.67
C ARG A 124 -0.58 -22.16 -18.03
N ALA A 125 -0.50 -22.55 -19.29
CA ALA A 125 0.58 -23.40 -19.78
C ALA A 125 1.92 -22.64 -19.73
N ASN A 126 3.02 -23.39 -19.59
CA ASN A 126 4.35 -22.77 -19.46
C ASN A 126 4.74 -21.89 -20.66
N HIS A 127 4.24 -22.19 -21.86
CA HIS A 127 4.50 -21.39 -23.07
C HIS A 127 3.71 -20.06 -23.09
N GLU A 128 2.71 -19.90 -22.22
CA GLU A 128 1.95 -18.66 -22.01
C GLU A 128 2.59 -17.76 -20.95
N PHE A 129 3.67 -18.21 -20.31
CA PHE A 129 4.37 -17.42 -19.30
C PHE A 129 5.08 -16.23 -19.94
N SER A 130 4.92 -15.08 -19.30
CA SER A 130 5.55 -13.82 -19.71
C SER A 130 5.62 -12.88 -18.51
N SER A 131 6.20 -11.70 -18.70
CA SER A 131 6.16 -10.64 -17.69
C SER A 131 4.74 -10.21 -17.34
N LYS A 132 3.80 -10.31 -18.30
CA LYS A 132 2.40 -9.99 -18.06
C LYS A 132 1.72 -11.13 -17.29
N PRO A 133 1.19 -10.90 -16.07
CA PRO A 133 0.42 -11.91 -15.34
C PRO A 133 -0.93 -12.17 -16.01
N ALA A 134 -1.61 -13.25 -15.60
CA ALA A 134 -2.95 -13.58 -16.09
C ALA A 134 -3.98 -12.48 -15.77
N ILE A 135 -3.83 -11.84 -14.60
CA ILE A 135 -4.61 -10.67 -14.19
C ILE A 135 -3.68 -9.62 -13.58
N PRO A 136 -3.97 -8.31 -13.72
CA PRO A 136 -3.14 -7.26 -13.15
C PRO A 136 -3.09 -7.31 -11.62
N VAL A 137 -1.93 -6.97 -11.06
CA VAL A 137 -1.72 -6.78 -9.62
C VAL A 137 -1.28 -5.36 -9.32
N HIS A 138 -1.88 -4.78 -8.28
CA HIS A 138 -1.60 -3.43 -7.79
C HIS A 138 -1.08 -3.50 -6.36
N PHE A 139 0.06 -2.87 -6.10
CA PHE A 139 0.63 -2.65 -4.78
C PHE A 139 0.49 -1.19 -4.40
N SER A 140 -0.02 -0.93 -3.20
CA SER A 140 -0.37 0.42 -2.73
C SER A 140 0.75 1.13 -1.99
N ASN A 141 1.74 0.38 -1.50
CA ASN A 141 2.88 0.88 -0.76
C ASN A 141 4.15 0.13 -1.20
N ASN A 142 5.22 0.88 -1.43
CA ASN A 142 6.52 0.37 -1.87
C ASN A 142 7.56 0.28 -0.74
N ASP A 143 7.21 0.72 0.47
CA ASP A 143 8.13 0.75 1.60
C ASP A 143 8.62 -0.64 1.96
N LEU A 144 9.93 -0.87 1.82
CA LEU A 144 10.57 -2.09 2.30
C LEU A 144 10.54 -2.14 3.83
N LEU A 145 10.81 -1.01 4.49
CA LEU A 145 10.90 -0.87 5.93
C LEU A 145 9.96 0.21 6.45
N TRP A 146 9.39 -0.01 7.62
CA TRP A 146 8.60 0.97 8.38
C TRP A 146 8.89 0.89 9.88
N ALA A 147 8.64 1.97 10.61
CA ALA A 147 8.84 2.05 12.05
C ALA A 147 7.56 1.73 12.83
N ASN A 148 7.67 0.94 13.89
CA ASN A 148 6.61 0.68 14.87
C ASN A 148 7.17 0.76 16.30
N ASN A 149 6.42 0.31 17.31
CA ASN A 149 6.86 0.35 18.72
C ASN A 149 8.09 -0.52 19.05
N TYR A 150 8.58 -1.34 18.11
CA TYR A 150 9.79 -2.12 18.29
C TYR A 150 11.03 -1.28 18.01
N SER A 151 12.17 -1.66 18.61
CA SER A 151 13.41 -0.89 18.48
C SER A 151 14.03 -0.96 17.09
N LEU A 152 13.69 -1.93 16.24
CA LEU A 152 14.24 -2.07 14.88
C LEU A 152 13.14 -1.96 13.82
N PRO A 153 13.39 -1.28 12.67
CA PRO A 153 12.42 -1.18 11.58
C PRO A 153 11.89 -2.54 11.13
N ARG A 154 10.59 -2.65 10.86
CA ARG A 154 9.93 -3.87 10.40
C ARG A 154 9.77 -3.85 8.90
N PHE A 155 9.68 -5.03 8.28
CA PHE A 155 9.31 -5.12 6.88
C PHE A 155 7.88 -4.64 6.67
N GLY A 156 7.68 -3.86 5.61
CA GLY A 156 6.38 -3.39 5.14
C GLY A 156 5.96 -4.06 3.84
N GLN A 157 5.01 -3.44 3.14
CA GLN A 157 4.38 -4.03 1.95
C GLN A 157 5.40 -4.22 0.82
N GLY A 158 6.47 -3.42 0.77
CA GLY A 158 7.57 -3.59 -0.18
C GLY A 158 8.26 -4.95 -0.06
N ALA A 159 8.31 -5.55 1.13
CA ALA A 159 8.83 -6.90 1.32
C ALA A 159 7.88 -7.96 0.74
N PHE A 160 6.56 -7.80 0.97
CA PHE A 160 5.56 -8.68 0.39
C PHE A 160 5.57 -8.61 -1.15
N ARG A 161 5.63 -7.41 -1.72
CA ARG A 161 5.82 -7.20 -3.16
C ARG A 161 7.07 -7.92 -3.67
N THR A 162 8.20 -7.73 -3.00
CA THR A 162 9.48 -8.37 -3.36
C THR A 162 9.35 -9.90 -3.38
N MET A 163 8.70 -10.47 -2.38
CA MET A 163 8.44 -11.91 -2.30
C MET A 163 7.56 -12.40 -3.46
N VAL A 164 6.46 -11.72 -3.77
CA VAL A 164 5.59 -12.06 -4.91
C VAL A 164 6.36 -11.97 -6.23
N GLN A 165 7.13 -10.90 -6.45
CA GLN A 165 7.94 -10.73 -7.67
C GLN A 165 9.01 -11.82 -7.80
N ALA A 166 9.72 -12.14 -6.72
CA ALA A 166 10.76 -13.16 -6.71
C ALA A 166 10.21 -14.55 -7.00
N LEU A 167 9.10 -14.93 -6.36
CA LEU A 167 8.45 -16.22 -6.58
C LEU A 167 7.83 -16.33 -7.97
N TYR A 168 7.23 -15.24 -8.49
CA TYR A 168 6.74 -15.19 -9.86
C TYR A 168 7.89 -15.38 -10.86
N LYS A 169 9.01 -14.68 -10.67
CA LYS A 169 10.20 -14.84 -11.51
C LYS A 169 10.77 -16.24 -11.43
N GLU A 170 10.87 -16.83 -10.24
CA GLU A 170 11.37 -18.20 -10.11
C GLU A 170 10.46 -19.21 -10.82
N SER A 171 9.14 -19.01 -10.73
CA SER A 171 8.13 -19.89 -11.32
C SER A 171 8.00 -19.75 -12.84
N THR A 172 8.25 -18.56 -13.40
CA THR A 172 7.99 -18.24 -14.81
C THR A 172 9.24 -17.94 -15.63
N LYS A 173 10.35 -17.59 -14.97
CA LYS A 173 11.57 -17.01 -15.53
C LYS A 173 11.44 -15.59 -16.09
N TYR A 174 10.30 -14.93 -15.86
CA TYR A 174 10.05 -13.55 -16.29
C TYR A 174 9.87 -12.62 -15.08
N GLU A 175 10.30 -11.37 -15.23
CA GLU A 175 10.00 -10.32 -14.24
C GLU A 175 8.50 -10.00 -14.25
N LEU A 176 7.88 -9.93 -13.09
CA LEU A 176 6.46 -9.60 -12.96
C LEU A 176 6.20 -8.13 -13.31
N ASP A 177 5.39 -7.90 -14.35
CA ASP A 177 4.76 -6.62 -14.62
C ASP A 177 3.64 -6.37 -13.60
N CYS A 178 3.84 -5.35 -12.76
CA CYS A 178 2.92 -4.97 -11.69
C CYS A 178 2.80 -3.46 -11.59
N HIS A 179 1.65 -3.00 -11.09
CA HIS A 179 1.41 -1.60 -10.82
C HIS A 179 1.78 -1.30 -9.37
N ILE A 180 2.61 -0.28 -9.17
CA ILE A 180 3.02 0.15 -7.84
C ILE A 180 2.65 1.62 -7.70
N ILE A 181 1.87 1.91 -6.66
CA ILE A 181 1.56 3.27 -6.22
C ILE A 181 2.12 3.45 -4.80
N GLY A 182 1.89 4.62 -4.23
CA GLY A 182 2.48 5.03 -2.96
C GLY A 182 3.70 5.90 -3.18
N LYS A 183 4.30 6.35 -2.08
CA LYS A 183 5.58 7.05 -2.14
C LYS A 183 6.67 6.06 -2.61
N PRO A 184 7.69 6.51 -3.36
CA PRO A 184 7.99 7.88 -3.80
C PRO A 184 7.36 8.24 -5.16
N PHE A 185 6.37 7.49 -5.65
CA PHE A 185 5.90 7.61 -7.03
C PHE A 185 5.12 8.91 -7.27
N HIS A 186 5.40 9.56 -8.41
CA HIS A 186 4.82 10.86 -8.80
C HIS A 186 3.29 10.88 -8.72
N TYR A 187 2.62 9.81 -9.15
CA TYR A 187 1.15 9.71 -9.13
C TYR A 187 0.55 9.92 -7.72
N THR A 188 1.21 9.40 -6.68
CA THR A 188 0.73 9.55 -5.29
C THR A 188 0.88 11.00 -4.80
N TYR A 189 1.98 11.67 -5.14
CA TYR A 189 2.17 13.08 -4.80
C TYR A 189 1.25 14.00 -5.59
N GLN A 190 1.00 13.70 -6.87
CA GLN A 190 0.01 14.43 -7.67
C GLN A 190 -1.40 14.31 -7.07
N TYR A 191 -1.78 13.11 -6.60
CA TYR A 191 -3.05 12.92 -5.93
C TYR A 191 -3.12 13.69 -4.60
N ALA A 192 -2.04 13.69 -3.82
CA ALA A 192 -1.95 14.46 -2.57
C ALA A 192 -2.03 15.98 -2.82
N ASP A 193 -1.34 16.49 -3.84
CA ASP A 193 -1.37 17.91 -4.24
C ASP A 193 -2.78 18.37 -4.61
N ASN A 194 -3.49 17.58 -5.42
CA ASN A 194 -4.88 17.86 -5.77
C ASN A 194 -5.81 17.88 -4.53
N LEU A 195 -5.59 16.98 -3.56
CA LEU A 195 -6.33 16.99 -2.30
C LEU A 195 -6.02 18.24 -1.47
N LEU A 196 -4.75 18.62 -1.35
CA LEU A 196 -4.33 19.82 -0.61
C LEU A 196 -4.93 21.09 -1.23
N LYS A 197 -4.89 21.21 -2.56
CA LYS A 197 -5.52 22.32 -3.30
C LYS A 197 -7.02 22.42 -3.03
N ASN A 198 -7.73 21.29 -3.01
CA ASN A 198 -9.15 21.25 -2.70
C ASN A 198 -9.46 21.53 -1.22
N TRP A 199 -8.54 21.19 -0.30
CA TRP A 199 -8.72 21.42 1.13
C TRP A 199 -8.48 22.89 1.51
N THR A 200 -7.50 23.54 0.90
CA THR A 200 -7.27 24.98 1.11
C THR A 200 -8.39 25.77 0.42
N LYS A 201 -9.26 26.42 1.20
CA LYS A 201 -10.46 27.15 0.75
C LYS A 201 -10.24 28.25 -0.31
N ASN A 202 -9.00 28.51 -0.72
CA ASN A 202 -8.63 29.58 -1.65
C ASN A 202 -7.97 29.11 -2.94
N GLY A 203 -7.75 27.80 -3.17
CA GLY A 203 -7.13 27.30 -4.40
C GLY A 203 -5.81 28.02 -4.74
N LYS A 204 -5.04 28.45 -3.73
CA LYS A 204 -3.80 29.18 -3.96
C LYS A 204 -2.80 28.22 -4.58
N ASP A 205 -2.34 28.52 -5.79
CA ASP A 205 -1.33 27.74 -6.49
C ASP A 205 0.07 27.86 -5.86
N ASP A 206 0.32 28.91 -5.06
CA ASP A 206 1.61 29.16 -4.38
C ASP A 206 1.61 28.69 -2.91
N LEU A 207 1.45 27.39 -2.67
CA LEU A 207 1.68 26.80 -1.35
C LEU A 207 3.10 26.23 -1.26
N THR A 208 3.86 26.68 -0.27
CA THR A 208 5.07 25.94 0.15
C THR A 208 4.63 24.69 0.90
N VAL A 209 4.80 23.53 0.29
CA VAL A 209 4.47 22.24 0.92
C VAL A 209 5.72 21.61 1.52
N TYR A 210 5.64 21.25 2.79
CA TYR A 210 6.66 20.51 3.52
C TYR A 210 6.20 19.07 3.74
N MET A 211 6.95 18.12 3.20
CA MET A 211 6.82 16.71 3.51
C MET A 211 7.67 16.39 4.72
N VAL A 212 7.02 16.10 5.85
CA VAL A 212 7.69 15.64 7.07
C VAL A 212 7.60 14.12 7.12
N GLY A 213 8.74 13.43 7.21
CA GLY A 213 8.78 11.97 7.19
C GLY A 213 10.08 11.39 7.75
N ASP A 214 10.09 10.08 7.99
CA ASP A 214 11.18 9.36 8.65
C ASP A 214 11.94 8.43 7.68
N ASN A 215 11.44 8.24 6.46
CA ASN A 215 12.00 7.30 5.49
C ASN A 215 12.60 8.02 4.27
N PRO A 216 13.94 8.05 4.11
CA PRO A 216 14.61 8.65 2.96
C PRO A 216 14.18 8.06 1.62
N ALA A 217 13.95 6.74 1.57
CA ALA A 217 13.58 6.02 0.35
C ALA A 217 12.12 6.23 -0.08
N SER A 218 11.33 6.96 0.72
CA SER A 218 9.90 7.12 0.54
C SER A 218 9.52 8.59 0.61
N ASP A 219 9.49 9.17 1.82
CA ASP A 219 9.06 10.53 2.07
C ASP A 219 9.95 11.56 1.39
N ILE A 220 11.26 11.43 1.61
CA ILE A 220 12.25 12.42 1.19
C ILE A 220 12.46 12.34 -0.31
N MET A 221 12.70 11.15 -0.84
CA MET A 221 12.82 10.95 -2.29
C MET A 221 11.55 11.41 -3.03
N GLY A 222 10.37 11.06 -2.53
CA GLY A 222 9.12 11.44 -3.18
C GLY A 222 8.89 12.96 -3.17
N ALA A 223 9.15 13.62 -2.04
CA ALA A 223 9.03 15.08 -1.94
C ALA A 223 10.01 15.79 -2.88
N ASN A 224 11.27 15.37 -2.89
CA ASN A 224 12.31 15.93 -3.76
C ASN A 224 11.95 15.76 -5.25
N ASN A 225 11.50 14.57 -5.65
CA ASN A 225 11.10 14.28 -7.03
C ASN A 225 9.88 15.09 -7.49
N TYR A 226 8.98 15.43 -6.56
CA TYR A 226 7.79 16.22 -6.86
C TYR A 226 8.03 17.73 -6.78
N GLY A 227 9.09 18.18 -6.10
CA GLY A 227 9.42 19.59 -5.89
C GLY A 227 8.89 20.18 -4.59
N TRP A 228 8.46 19.35 -3.63
CA TRP A 228 8.13 19.78 -2.28
C TRP A 228 9.38 19.88 -1.40
N LYS A 229 9.29 20.67 -0.33
CA LYS A 229 10.35 20.73 0.69
C LYS A 229 10.33 19.48 1.55
N SER A 230 11.48 18.86 1.79
CA SER A 230 11.58 17.62 2.55
C SER A 230 12.22 17.82 3.92
N MET A 231 11.57 17.29 4.96
CA MET A 231 11.99 17.39 6.36
C MET A 231 12.10 15.99 6.94
N LEU A 232 13.33 15.55 7.20
CA LEU A 232 13.60 14.22 7.74
C LEU A 232 13.64 14.26 9.28
N VAL A 233 12.85 13.40 9.92
CA VAL A 233 12.82 13.26 11.39
C VAL A 233 13.54 11.98 11.86
N ARG A 234 14.10 12.02 13.07
CA ARG A 234 14.86 10.90 13.68
C ARG A 234 14.01 9.92 14.51
N THR A 235 12.70 10.06 14.49
CA THR A 235 11.77 9.24 15.31
C THR A 235 11.31 7.96 14.64
N GLY A 236 11.98 7.47 13.58
CA GLY A 236 11.47 6.36 12.78
C GLY A 236 12.55 5.54 12.06
N VAL A 237 12.34 5.26 10.77
CA VAL A 237 13.19 4.39 9.94
C VAL A 237 14.63 4.88 9.88
N TYR A 238 14.84 6.17 9.62
CA TYR A 238 16.16 6.77 9.53
C TYR A 238 16.86 6.88 10.88
N ARG A 239 18.15 6.52 10.90
CA ARG A 239 19.09 6.84 11.98
C ARG A 239 20.29 7.60 11.44
N ASP A 240 20.97 8.36 12.30
CA ASP A 240 22.15 9.11 11.88
C ASP A 240 23.30 8.21 11.39
N GLU A 241 23.33 6.95 11.81
CA GLU A 241 24.27 5.95 11.28
C GLU A 241 24.01 5.61 9.80
N ASP A 242 22.80 5.81 9.29
CA ASP A 242 22.42 5.54 7.89
C ASP A 242 22.88 6.65 6.93
N ARG A 243 23.29 7.81 7.46
CA ARG A 243 23.65 8.99 6.68
C ARG A 243 24.66 8.73 5.55
N PRO A 244 25.70 7.89 5.70
CA PRO A 244 26.63 7.60 4.61
C PRO A 244 25.97 6.92 3.40
N ASN A 245 24.85 6.23 3.59
CA ASN A 245 24.13 5.46 2.56
C ASN A 245 22.74 6.04 2.27
N ILE A 246 22.48 7.29 2.66
CA ILE A 246 21.16 7.90 2.50
C ILE A 246 20.81 8.01 1.00
N VAL A 247 19.68 7.42 0.63
CA VAL A 247 19.26 7.33 -0.79
C VAL A 247 18.66 8.63 -1.33
N ALA A 248 18.28 9.56 -0.45
CA ALA A 248 17.80 10.88 -0.81
C ALA A 248 18.15 11.90 0.28
N THR A 249 18.74 13.03 -0.12
CA THR A 249 19.13 14.11 0.79
C THR A 249 17.93 14.99 1.12
N PRO A 250 17.56 15.19 2.39
CA PRO A 250 16.47 16.09 2.76
C PRO A 250 16.92 17.56 2.72
N ASP A 251 15.99 18.51 2.56
CA ASP A 251 16.28 19.93 2.75
C ASP A 251 16.64 20.23 4.22
N TYR A 252 16.00 19.55 5.17
CA TYR A 252 16.14 19.79 6.60
C TYR A 252 16.14 18.50 7.43
N PHE A 253 16.83 18.53 8.58
CA PHE A 253 16.85 17.45 9.58
C PHE A 253 16.28 17.94 10.91
N PHE A 254 15.43 17.14 11.54
CA PHE A 254 14.84 17.45 12.84
C PHE A 254 14.83 16.22 13.75
N ASP A 255 14.82 16.45 15.06
CA ASP A 255 14.78 15.35 16.02
C ASP A 255 13.39 14.72 16.08
N ASN A 256 12.32 15.51 15.88
CA ASN A 256 10.94 15.06 15.92
C ASN A 256 10.02 15.97 15.08
N VAL A 257 8.74 15.57 14.98
CA VAL A 257 7.73 16.29 14.20
C VAL A 257 7.41 17.69 14.76
N LEU A 258 7.51 17.90 16.08
CA LEU A 258 7.23 19.22 16.68
C LEU A 258 8.27 20.24 16.22
N ASP A 259 9.54 19.87 16.20
CA ASP A 259 10.62 20.75 15.73
C ASP A 259 10.48 21.09 14.24
N ALA A 260 10.13 20.09 13.42
CA ALA A 260 9.89 20.30 11.99
C ALA A 260 8.72 21.26 11.73
N VAL A 261 7.61 21.10 12.47
CA VAL A 261 6.43 21.97 12.35
C VAL A 261 6.74 23.39 12.83
N ASN A 262 7.43 23.54 13.97
CA ASN A 262 7.84 24.85 14.47
C ASN A 262 8.72 25.59 13.45
N TYR A 263 9.70 24.89 12.86
CA TYR A 263 10.52 25.46 11.80
C TYR A 263 9.68 25.94 10.61
N ALA A 264 8.76 25.10 10.12
CA ALA A 264 7.92 25.43 8.98
C ALA A 264 7.05 26.67 9.25
N ILE A 265 6.49 26.78 10.46
CA ILE A 265 5.70 27.93 10.89
C ILE A 265 6.57 29.20 10.92
N ASP A 266 7.74 29.15 11.55
CA ASP A 266 8.56 30.35 11.73
C ASP A 266 9.18 30.86 10.43
N HIS A 267 9.52 29.97 9.49
CA HIS A 267 10.08 30.35 8.19
C HIS A 267 9.03 30.83 7.18
N ASN A 268 7.75 30.58 7.43
CA ASN A 268 6.65 31.03 6.57
C ASN A 268 5.73 32.05 7.25
N LYS A 269 6.10 32.54 8.45
CA LYS A 269 5.59 33.82 8.95
C LYS A 269 6.16 34.91 8.03
N SER A 270 5.40 35.28 7.01
CA SER A 270 5.54 36.59 6.39
C SER A 270 5.55 37.61 7.53
N TYR A 271 6.62 38.39 7.66
CA TYR A 271 6.62 39.58 8.49
C TYR A 271 5.50 40.49 7.96
N ILE A 272 4.31 40.39 8.57
CA ILE A 272 3.27 41.41 8.44
C ILE A 272 3.74 42.52 9.35
N ILE A 273 4.48 43.48 8.77
CA ILE A 273 4.65 44.80 9.38
C ILE A 273 3.35 45.57 9.16
#